data_AF-A0A1Q7ACW5-F1
#
_entry.id   AF-A0A1Q7ACW5-F1
#
_cell.length_a   1.000
_cell.length_b   1.000
_cell.length_c   1.000
_cell.angle_alpha   90.00
_cell.angle_beta   90.00
_cell.angle_gamma   90.00
#
_symmetry.space_group_name_H-M   'P 1'
#
loop_
_entity.id
_entity.type
_entity.pdbx_description
1 polymer ?
#
loop_
_entity_poly.entity_id
_entity_poly.type
_entity_poly.pdbx_seq_one_letter_code
_entity_poly.pdbx_strand_id
1 'polypeptide(L)'
;MKRNLMFGIVLTVGVIAGATGARLLAAQPVPFKATDLLKTDVVGMEGIEVVVTLVEVAPRATIGKHTHPGHEVAYVLEGSGVSEVEGEALAVRKVGTVTYIPAKKVHESKNESNEPMKLLVFRIHPKGQPIIDSRLSPASFMK
;
A
#
# COMPACT_ATOMS: atom_id res chain seq x y z
N MET A 1 -40.88 -39.44 3.32
CA MET A 1 -39.56 -39.29 2.68
C MET A 1 -39.37 -37.98 1.91
N LYS A 2 -40.32 -37.53 1.07
CA LYS A 2 -40.13 -36.33 0.22
C LYS A 2 -39.96 -34.99 0.97
N ARG A 3 -40.65 -34.82 2.11
CA ARG A 3 -40.63 -33.55 2.89
C ARG A 3 -39.30 -33.31 3.62
N ASN A 4 -38.69 -34.35 4.18
CA ASN A 4 -37.43 -34.25 4.91
C ASN A 4 -36.24 -34.04 3.95
N LEU A 5 -36.33 -34.60 2.74
CA LEU A 5 -35.36 -34.36 1.67
C LEU A 5 -35.40 -32.91 1.17
N MET A 6 -36.61 -32.33 1.05
CA MET A 6 -36.80 -30.93 0.67
C MET A 6 -36.23 -29.95 1.71
N PHE A 7 -36.44 -30.22 3.01
CA PHE A 7 -35.85 -29.40 4.08
C PHE A 7 -34.32 -29.48 4.11
N GLY A 8 -33.74 -30.66 3.87
CA GLY A 8 -32.28 -30.81 3.75
C GLY A 8 -31.68 -29.99 2.61
N ILE A 9 -32.30 -30.01 1.43
CA ILE A 9 -31.83 -29.26 0.25
C ILE A 9 -31.91 -27.74 0.50
N VAL A 10 -33.02 -27.24 1.07
CA VAL A 10 -33.18 -25.79 1.37
C VAL A 10 -32.14 -25.32 2.39
N LEU A 11 -31.86 -26.14 3.41
CA LEU A 11 -30.89 -25.78 4.44
C LEU A 11 -29.45 -25.75 3.87
N THR A 12 -29.08 -26.74 3.05
CA THR A 12 -27.76 -26.77 2.39
C THR A 12 -27.56 -25.60 1.42
N VAL A 13 -28.56 -25.25 0.62
CA VAL A 13 -28.50 -24.08 -0.28
C VAL A 13 -28.39 -22.78 0.52
N GLY A 14 -29.13 -22.66 1.64
CA GLY A 14 -29.02 -21.50 2.54
C GLY A 14 -27.63 -21.33 3.16
N VAL A 15 -26.98 -22.43 3.58
CA VAL A 15 -25.60 -22.38 4.11
C VAL A 15 -24.59 -21.98 3.04
N ILE A 16 -24.69 -22.50 1.81
CA ILE A 16 -23.78 -22.17 0.71
C ILE A 16 -23.95 -20.70 0.27
N ALA A 17 -25.19 -20.24 0.14
CA ALA A 17 -25.50 -18.85 -0.21
C ALA A 17 -25.06 -17.87 0.90
N GLY A 18 -25.30 -18.21 2.17
CA GLY A 18 -24.87 -17.40 3.32
C GLY A 18 -23.35 -17.31 3.43
N ALA A 19 -22.63 -18.44 3.27
CA ALA A 19 -21.16 -18.46 3.32
C ALA A 19 -20.52 -17.67 2.17
N THR A 20 -21.14 -17.68 0.99
CA THR A 20 -20.66 -16.94 -0.20
C THR A 20 -20.97 -15.44 -0.09
N GLY A 21 -22.18 -15.09 0.37
CA GLY A 21 -22.58 -13.70 0.61
C GLY A 21 -21.74 -13.01 1.68
N ALA A 22 -21.40 -13.73 2.76
CA ALA A 22 -20.55 -13.21 3.83
C ALA A 22 -19.12 -12.89 3.36
N ARG A 23 -18.57 -13.66 2.40
CA ARG A 23 -17.23 -13.42 1.86
C ARG A 23 -17.14 -12.20 0.94
N LEU A 24 -18.19 -11.92 0.17
CA LEU A 24 -18.26 -10.71 -0.67
C LEU A 24 -18.42 -9.42 0.16
N LEU A 25 -19.07 -9.50 1.32
CA LEU A 25 -19.26 -8.37 2.23
C LEU A 25 -18.05 -8.11 3.15
N ALA A 26 -17.11 -9.04 3.25
CA ALA A 26 -15.97 -8.97 4.19
C ALA A 26 -14.70 -8.33 3.61
N ALA A 27 -14.63 -8.04 2.31
CA ALA A 27 -13.48 -7.36 1.72
C ALA A 27 -13.56 -5.85 2.00
N GLN A 28 -13.15 -5.45 3.20
CA GLN A 28 -13.02 -4.03 3.54
C GLN A 28 -11.92 -3.41 2.68
N PRO A 29 -12.18 -2.27 2.00
CA PRO A 29 -11.15 -1.59 1.22
C PRO A 29 -10.02 -1.16 2.18
N VAL A 30 -8.78 -1.34 1.74
CA VAL A 30 -7.59 -0.89 2.49
C VAL A 30 -7.10 0.44 1.92
N PRO A 31 -6.58 1.37 2.74
CA PRO A 31 -6.12 2.68 2.27
C PRO A 31 -4.99 2.59 1.24
N PHE A 32 -4.15 1.56 1.36
CA PHE A 32 -3.11 1.26 0.39
C PHE A 32 -2.72 -0.22 0.44
N LYS A 33 -2.05 -0.68 -0.61
CA LYS A 33 -1.40 -1.98 -0.71
C LYS A 33 0.04 -1.79 -1.17
N ALA A 34 0.99 -2.46 -0.52
CA ALA A 34 2.38 -2.50 -0.92
C ALA A 34 2.74 -3.93 -1.35
N THR A 35 3.31 -4.07 -2.55
CA THR A 35 3.71 -5.36 -3.12
C THR A 35 5.19 -5.28 -3.49
N ASP A 36 6.03 -6.07 -2.83
CA ASP A 36 7.44 -6.16 -3.18
C ASP A 36 7.60 -6.90 -4.52
N LEU A 37 8.25 -6.24 -5.48
CA LEU A 37 8.51 -6.74 -6.82
C LEU A 37 9.93 -7.31 -6.95
N LEU A 38 10.88 -6.69 -6.26
CA LEU A 38 12.28 -7.11 -6.24
C LEU A 38 12.85 -6.85 -4.86
N LYS A 39 13.67 -7.81 -4.39
CA LYS A 39 14.53 -7.64 -3.23
C LYS A 39 15.84 -8.37 -3.51
N THR A 40 16.94 -7.63 -3.61
CA THR A 40 18.24 -8.21 -3.97
C THR A 40 19.39 -7.43 -3.35
N ASP A 41 20.49 -8.12 -3.06
CA ASP A 41 21.73 -7.50 -2.64
C ASP A 41 22.33 -6.63 -3.75
N VAL A 42 22.99 -5.54 -3.36
CA VAL A 42 23.72 -4.69 -4.31
C VAL A 42 25.19 -5.14 -4.33
N VAL A 43 25.64 -5.61 -5.50
CA VAL A 43 27.03 -6.02 -5.69
C VAL A 43 27.96 -4.83 -5.43
N GLY A 44 28.95 -5.02 -4.56
CA GLY A 44 29.91 -3.99 -4.17
C GLY A 44 29.46 -3.08 -3.02
N MET A 45 28.27 -3.28 -2.45
CA MET A 45 27.80 -2.56 -1.27
C MET A 45 27.40 -3.55 -0.16
N GLU A 46 28.35 -3.90 0.71
CA GLU A 46 28.11 -4.84 1.80
C GLU A 46 26.99 -4.36 2.73
N GLY A 47 26.08 -5.28 3.08
CA GLY A 47 24.97 -4.98 3.97
C GLY A 47 23.86 -4.12 3.35
N ILE A 48 23.90 -3.84 2.05
CA ILE A 48 22.88 -3.05 1.35
C ILE A 48 22.10 -3.93 0.36
N GLU A 49 20.79 -3.77 0.36
CA GLU A 49 19.88 -4.37 -0.59
C GLU A 49 19.07 -3.29 -1.32
N VAL A 50 18.68 -3.57 -2.56
CA VAL A 50 17.65 -2.81 -3.26
C VAL A 50 16.33 -3.53 -3.10
N VAL A 51 15.30 -2.76 -2.70
CA VAL A 51 13.92 -3.21 -2.66
C VAL A 51 13.10 -2.36 -3.60
N VAL A 52 12.38 -3.00 -4.53
CA VAL A 52 11.44 -2.34 -5.43
C VAL A 52 10.04 -2.76 -5.03
N THR A 53 9.18 -1.79 -4.70
CA THR A 53 7.82 -2.02 -4.23
C THR A 53 6.83 -1.27 -5.12
N LEU A 54 5.79 -1.97 -5.58
CA LEU A 54 4.59 -1.32 -6.12
C LEU A 54 3.68 -0.91 -4.98
N VAL A 55 3.42 0.38 -4.84
CA VAL A 55 2.52 0.92 -3.82
C VAL A 55 1.27 1.45 -4.52
N GLU A 56 0.13 0.86 -4.19
CA GLU A 56 -1.19 1.23 -4.73
C GLU A 56 -1.96 1.94 -3.61
N VAL A 57 -2.26 3.22 -3.79
CA VAL A 57 -2.99 4.05 -2.83
C VAL A 57 -4.41 4.23 -3.33
N ALA A 58 -5.37 3.84 -2.50
CA ALA A 58 -6.78 3.94 -2.84
C ALA A 58 -7.20 5.41 -3.08
N PRO A 59 -8.29 5.64 -3.83
CA PRO A 59 -8.92 6.95 -3.88
C PRO A 59 -9.13 7.52 -2.48
N ARG A 60 -8.91 8.83 -2.33
CA ARG A 60 -9.13 9.53 -1.06
C ARG A 60 -8.41 8.85 0.12
N ALA A 61 -7.16 8.44 -0.02
CA ALA A 61 -6.40 7.77 1.05
C ALA A 61 -5.00 8.36 1.28
N THR A 62 -4.48 8.18 2.49
CA THR A 62 -3.09 8.49 2.87
C THR A 62 -2.38 7.24 3.37
N ILE A 63 -1.07 7.15 3.12
CA ILE A 63 -0.18 6.13 3.70
C ILE A 63 0.21 6.50 5.15
N GLY A 64 -0.06 7.73 5.57
CA GLY A 64 0.34 8.28 6.86
C GLY A 64 1.82 8.70 6.90
N LYS A 65 2.20 9.46 7.93
CA LYS A 65 3.57 9.91 8.16
C LYS A 65 4.42 8.76 8.66
N HIS A 66 5.54 8.49 8.01
CA HIS A 66 6.43 7.39 8.36
C HIS A 66 7.89 7.67 7.96
N THR A 67 8.78 6.75 8.33
CA THR A 67 10.21 6.78 7.98
C THR A 67 10.68 5.42 7.46
N HIS A 68 11.73 5.45 6.64
CA HIS A 68 12.48 4.27 6.18
C HIS A 68 13.91 4.33 6.70
N PRO A 69 14.55 3.22 7.10
CA PRO A 69 15.95 3.25 7.49
C PRO A 69 16.89 3.52 6.31
N GLY A 70 16.49 3.11 5.11
CA GLY A 70 17.20 3.35 3.85
C GLY A 70 16.70 4.58 3.10
N HIS A 71 17.39 4.88 2.00
CA HIS A 71 16.98 5.93 1.07
C HIS A 71 15.85 5.43 0.17
N GLU A 72 14.97 6.32 -0.24
CA GLU A 72 13.84 6.01 -1.11
C GLU A 72 13.78 6.94 -2.33
N VAL A 73 13.41 6.38 -3.48
CA VAL A 73 13.04 7.10 -4.69
C VAL A 73 11.66 6.62 -5.12
N ALA A 74 10.67 7.51 -5.11
CA ALA A 74 9.31 7.22 -5.52
C ALA A 74 9.02 7.81 -6.90
N TYR A 75 8.57 6.98 -7.84
CA TYR A 75 8.10 7.39 -9.17
C TYR A 75 6.58 7.24 -9.26
N VAL A 76 5.88 8.26 -9.73
CA VAL A 76 4.42 8.15 -9.97
C VAL A 76 4.17 7.42 -11.28
N LEU A 77 3.65 6.20 -11.16
CA LEU A 77 3.34 5.31 -12.28
C LEU A 77 1.94 5.57 -12.84
N GLU A 78 0.98 5.88 -11.97
CA GLU A 78 -0.42 6.10 -12.34
C GLU A 78 -1.07 7.10 -11.38
N GLY A 79 -2.00 7.91 -11.89
CA GLY A 79 -2.76 8.87 -11.10
C GLY A 79 -1.96 10.10 -10.65
N SER A 80 -2.39 10.69 -9.54
CA SER A 80 -1.77 11.87 -8.96
C SER A 80 -2.03 11.94 -7.45
N GLY A 81 -1.18 12.67 -6.75
CA GLY A 81 -1.34 12.89 -5.32
C GLY A 81 -0.51 14.07 -4.84
N VAL A 82 -0.42 14.20 -3.53
CA VAL A 82 0.48 15.14 -2.86
C VAL A 82 1.43 14.39 -1.96
N SER A 83 2.67 14.84 -1.89
CA SER A 83 3.67 14.29 -0.98
C SER A 83 4.28 15.38 -0.12
N GLU A 84 4.53 15.07 1.14
CA GLU A 84 5.29 15.89 2.07
C GLU A 84 6.57 15.13 2.42
N VAL A 85 7.72 15.81 2.36
CA VAL A 85 9.00 15.32 2.89
C VAL A 85 9.46 16.35 3.91
N GLU A 86 9.91 15.91 5.08
CA GLU A 86 10.30 16.79 6.17
C GLU A 86 11.31 17.86 5.73
N GLY A 87 10.96 19.12 5.95
CA GLY A 87 11.77 20.27 5.57
C GLY A 87 11.51 20.78 4.15
N GLU A 88 10.66 20.11 3.37
CA GLU A 88 10.24 20.53 2.04
C GLU A 88 8.79 21.05 2.04
N ALA A 89 8.46 21.87 1.04
CA ALA A 89 7.09 22.29 0.79
C ALA A 89 6.25 21.12 0.25
N LEU A 90 4.96 21.11 0.57
CA LEU A 90 4.01 20.14 0.00
C LEU A 90 4.03 20.24 -1.53
N ALA A 91 4.20 19.10 -2.19
CA ALA A 91 4.34 19.06 -3.64
C ALA A 91 3.30 18.14 -4.28
N VAL A 92 2.67 18.64 -5.34
CA VAL A 92 1.78 17.85 -6.21
C VAL A 92 2.63 16.93 -7.06
N ARG A 93 2.28 15.64 -7.07
CA ARG A 93 2.96 14.59 -7.83
C ARG A 93 2.00 14.02 -8.88
N LYS A 94 2.47 13.95 -10.11
CA LYS A 94 1.73 13.42 -11.28
C LYS A 94 2.56 12.35 -11.96
N VAL A 95 1.94 11.55 -12.83
CA VAL A 95 2.64 10.53 -13.63
C VAL A 95 3.93 11.08 -14.24
N GLY A 96 5.02 10.33 -14.11
CA GLY A 96 6.34 10.73 -14.60
C GLY A 96 7.19 11.52 -13.60
N THR A 97 6.62 11.99 -12.49
CA THR A 97 7.38 12.71 -11.46
C THR A 97 8.11 11.74 -10.52
N VAL A 98 9.28 12.19 -10.04
CA VAL A 98 10.13 11.46 -9.09
C VAL A 98 10.30 12.29 -7.83
N THR A 99 10.26 11.62 -6.68
CA THR A 99 10.60 12.19 -5.38
C THR A 99 11.72 11.39 -4.76
N TYR A 100 12.79 12.05 -4.31
CA TYR A 100 13.83 11.43 -3.49
C TYR A 100 13.56 11.73 -2.02
N ILE A 101 13.65 10.70 -1.19
CA ILE A 101 13.42 10.77 0.24
C ILE A 101 14.67 10.24 0.93
N PRO A 102 15.43 11.11 1.64
CA PRO A 102 16.60 10.68 2.38
C PRO A 102 16.25 9.70 3.51
N ALA A 103 17.19 8.81 3.84
CA ALA A 103 17.06 7.89 4.96
C ALA A 103 16.61 8.60 6.25
N LYS A 104 15.68 7.96 6.96
CA LYS A 104 15.09 8.40 8.23
C LYS A 104 14.30 9.72 8.18
N LYS A 105 14.12 10.33 7.01
CA LYS A 105 13.26 11.52 6.89
C LYS A 105 11.79 11.13 6.96
N VAL A 106 11.05 11.89 7.77
CA VAL A 106 9.58 11.76 7.83
C VAL A 106 9.01 12.20 6.50
N HIS A 107 8.11 11.40 5.96
CA HIS A 107 7.39 11.73 4.73
C HIS A 107 6.00 11.10 4.73
N GLU A 108 5.16 11.60 3.84
CA GLU A 108 3.80 11.15 3.63
C GLU A 108 3.44 11.25 2.15
N SER A 109 2.61 10.32 1.67
CA SER A 109 1.96 10.40 0.36
C SER A 109 0.45 10.27 0.52
N LYS A 110 -0.29 11.17 -0.12
CA LYS A 110 -1.76 11.22 -0.12
C LYS A 110 -2.27 11.17 -1.54
N ASN A 111 -3.26 10.32 -1.77
CA ASN A 111 -4.08 10.35 -2.97
C ASN A 111 -5.35 11.14 -2.68
N GLU A 112 -5.33 12.44 -2.98
CA GLU A 112 -6.49 13.33 -2.77
C GLU A 112 -7.57 13.17 -3.83
N SER A 113 -7.28 12.44 -4.92
CA SER A 113 -8.19 12.23 -6.03
C SER A 113 -9.21 11.11 -5.78
N ASN A 114 -10.18 10.99 -6.69
CA ASN A 114 -11.17 9.90 -6.69
C ASN A 114 -10.71 8.68 -7.53
N GLU A 115 -9.54 8.76 -8.15
CA GLU A 115 -8.95 7.67 -8.93
C GLU A 115 -7.82 7.02 -8.13
N PRO A 116 -7.47 5.74 -8.39
CA PRO A 116 -6.30 5.13 -7.78
C PRO A 116 -4.99 5.85 -8.12
N MET A 117 -4.02 5.81 -7.22
CA MET A 117 -2.65 6.27 -7.46
C MET A 117 -1.69 5.09 -7.30
N LYS A 118 -0.73 4.97 -8.21
CA LYS A 118 0.33 3.96 -8.12
C LYS A 118 1.69 4.61 -8.10
N LEU A 119 2.53 4.16 -7.17
CA LEU A 119 3.92 4.54 -7.05
C LEU A 119 4.79 3.31 -7.28
N LEU A 120 5.83 3.46 -8.09
CA LEU A 120 6.93 2.52 -8.14
C LEU A 120 8.06 3.06 -7.27
N VAL A 121 8.34 2.35 -6.19
CA VAL A 121 9.23 2.83 -5.13
C VAL A 121 10.50 1.98 -5.11
N PHE A 122 11.65 2.62 -5.20
CA PHE A 122 12.97 2.01 -5.12
C PHE A 122 13.59 2.41 -3.80
N ARG A 123 14.08 1.43 -3.04
CA ARG A 123 14.77 1.67 -1.77
C ARG A 123 16.17 1.13 -1.80
N ILE A 124 17.13 1.93 -1.36
CA ILE A 124 18.50 1.52 -1.05
C ILE A 124 18.52 1.28 0.45
N HIS A 125 18.41 0.02 0.85
CA HIS A 125 17.97 -0.38 2.18
C HIS A 125 19.05 -1.15 2.94
N PRO A 126 19.30 -0.82 4.22
CA PRO A 126 20.16 -1.65 5.09
C PRO A 126 19.54 -3.02 5.32
N LYS A 127 20.27 -4.09 4.99
CA LYS A 127 19.82 -5.47 5.15
C LYS A 127 19.43 -5.77 6.60
N GLY A 128 18.38 -6.57 6.74
CA GLY A 128 17.87 -7.02 8.05
C GLY A 128 17.08 -5.98 8.83
N GLN A 129 16.97 -4.73 8.34
CA GLN A 129 16.12 -3.72 8.96
C GLN A 129 14.68 -3.80 8.41
N PRO A 130 13.66 -3.40 9.18
CA PRO A 130 12.30 -3.31 8.67
C PRO A 130 12.22 -2.27 7.55
N ILE A 131 11.35 -2.47 6.55
CA ILE A 131 11.18 -1.48 5.47
C ILE A 131 10.70 -0.15 6.06
N ILE A 132 9.70 -0.19 6.93
CA ILE A 132 9.20 0.99 7.66
C ILE A 132 9.70 0.90 9.10
N ASP A 133 10.41 1.93 9.55
CA ASP A 133 11.00 1.96 10.90
C ASP A 133 10.02 2.51 11.94
N SER A 134 9.26 3.55 11.56
CA SER A 134 8.25 4.16 12.43
C SER A 134 7.05 4.66 11.63
N ARG A 135 5.85 4.50 12.20
CA ARG A 135 4.62 5.14 11.72
C ARG A 135 4.21 6.20 12.73
N LEU A 136 4.32 7.46 12.34
CA LEU A 136 3.91 8.62 13.14
C LEU A 136 2.40 8.86 13.00
N SER A 137 1.82 8.59 11.83
CA SER A 137 0.37 8.53 11.67
C SER A 137 -0.05 7.29 10.85
N PRO A 138 -1.25 6.72 11.12
CA PRO A 138 -1.70 5.54 10.43
C PRO A 138 -2.17 5.87 9.00
N ALA A 139 -2.02 4.90 8.11
CA ALA A 139 -2.71 4.93 6.83
C ALA A 139 -4.22 4.94 7.05
N SER A 140 -4.94 5.73 6.27
CA SER A 140 -6.38 5.92 6.45
C SER A 140 -7.04 6.44 5.18
N PHE A 141 -8.34 6.24 5.07
CA PHE A 141 -9.15 7.00 4.13
C PHE A 141 -9.34 8.42 4.68
N MET A 142 -9.22 9.39 3.79
CA MET A 142 -9.52 10.79 4.04
C MET A 142 -11.03 10.98 4.05
N LYS A 143 -11.47 11.89 4.92
CA LYS A 143 -12.89 12.28 4.99
C LYS A 143 -13.29 13.13 3.79
#